data_AF-A0A8T7AC15-F1
#
_entry.id   AF-A0A8T7AC15-F1
#
_cell.length_a   1.000
_cell.length_b   1.000
_cell.length_c   1.000
_cell.angle_alpha   90.00
_cell.angle_beta   90.00
_cell.angle_gamma   90.00
#
_symmetry.space_group_name_H-M   'P 1'
#
loop_
_entity.id
_entity.type
_entity.pdbx_description
1 polymer ?
#
loop_
_entity_poly.entity_id
_entity_poly.type
_entity_poly.pdbx_seq_one_letter_code
_entity_poly.pdbx_strand_id
1 'polypeptide(L)'
;SQPGTNLRTALSDGYISVYWGANVAIRQAEVFNDLPVAKLQTGLGRIAQKFLLNNAGSAYLAEPAIKDLIQAKTLFYVKGAPVFKRRAFAIYHKRNNKVELLQRLIGYLDLDPMRRTAEHSQPG
;
A
#
# COMPACT_ATOMS: atom_id res chain seq x y z
N SER A 1 -10.25 13.88 -2.71
CA SER A 1 -10.69 12.52 -3.06
C SER A 1 -12.05 12.59 -3.73
N GLN A 2 -12.17 12.16 -4.99
CA GLN A 2 -13.45 12.11 -5.71
C GLN A 2 -13.81 10.65 -6.01
N PRO A 3 -15.07 10.22 -5.79
CA PRO A 3 -15.48 8.86 -6.15
C PRO A 3 -15.54 8.69 -7.68
N GLY A 4 -15.17 7.51 -8.17
CA GLY A 4 -15.29 7.16 -9.58
C GLY A 4 -14.18 7.70 -10.50
N THR A 5 -13.17 8.40 -9.95
CA THR A 5 -12.02 8.86 -10.73
C THR A 5 -11.29 7.68 -11.38
N ASN A 6 -11.04 7.78 -12.69
CA ASN A 6 -10.27 6.79 -13.44
C ASN A 6 -8.76 7.02 -13.30
N LEU A 7 -7.97 6.00 -13.66
CA LEU A 7 -6.50 6.05 -13.56
C LEU A 7 -5.89 7.26 -14.27
N ARG A 8 -6.28 7.56 -15.50
CA ARG A 8 -5.68 8.67 -16.28
C ARG A 8 -5.87 10.00 -15.55
N THR A 9 -7.09 10.30 -15.12
CA THR A 9 -7.41 11.54 -14.38
C THR A 9 -6.68 11.60 -13.05
N ALA A 10 -6.62 10.48 -12.32
CA ALA A 10 -5.92 10.42 -11.04
C ALA A 10 -4.42 10.69 -11.19
N LEU A 11 -3.80 10.20 -12.27
CA LEU A 11 -2.39 10.45 -12.56
C LEU A 11 -2.16 11.89 -13.02
N SER A 12 -3.05 12.47 -13.83
CA SER A 12 -2.89 13.83 -14.37
C SER A 12 -3.17 14.95 -13.39
N ASP A 13 -4.03 14.73 -12.39
CA ASP A 13 -4.40 15.76 -11.42
C ASP A 13 -3.92 15.41 -10.03
N GLY A 14 -2.74 15.95 -9.70
CA GLY A 14 -2.22 15.92 -8.34
C GLY A 14 -1.78 14.55 -7.85
N TYR A 15 -1.17 13.75 -8.74
CA TYR A 15 -0.53 12.52 -8.34
C TYR A 15 0.62 12.77 -7.35
N ILE A 16 0.63 11.98 -6.29
CA ILE A 16 1.66 11.92 -5.26
C ILE A 16 2.44 10.63 -5.47
N SER A 17 3.70 10.76 -5.85
CA SER A 17 4.57 9.61 -6.11
C SER A 17 5.16 9.10 -4.79
N VAL A 18 4.94 7.83 -4.49
CA VAL A 18 5.49 7.17 -3.31
C VAL A 18 6.46 6.08 -3.75
N TYR A 19 7.72 6.23 -3.35
CA TYR A 19 8.74 5.24 -3.64
C TYR A 19 8.56 4.01 -2.73
N TRP A 20 7.98 2.96 -3.29
CA TRP A 20 7.79 1.67 -2.63
C TRP A 20 8.93 0.68 -2.91
N GLY A 21 10.09 1.15 -3.40
CA GLY A 21 11.21 0.30 -3.81
C GLY A 21 11.23 0.04 -5.32
N ALA A 22 12.40 -0.40 -5.81
CA ALA A 22 12.71 -0.54 -7.22
C ALA A 22 11.68 -1.39 -8.00
N ASN A 23 11.29 -2.56 -7.48
CA ASN A 23 10.35 -3.45 -8.17
C ASN A 23 8.95 -2.86 -8.36
N VAL A 24 8.53 -1.90 -7.52
CA VAL A 24 7.26 -1.18 -7.72
C VAL A 24 7.47 -0.06 -8.72
N ALA A 25 8.57 0.69 -8.59
CA ALA A 25 8.90 1.77 -9.52
C ALA A 25 9.00 1.28 -10.98
N ILE A 26 9.66 0.14 -11.22
CA ILE A 26 9.77 -0.47 -12.56
C ILE A 26 8.39 -0.83 -13.10
N ARG A 27 7.58 -1.57 -12.34
CA ARG A 27 6.22 -1.95 -12.76
C ARG A 27 5.30 -0.75 -12.97
N GLN A 28 5.47 0.32 -12.19
CA GLN A 28 4.72 1.55 -12.41
C GLN A 28 5.16 2.24 -13.71
N ALA A 29 6.46 2.27 -14.02
CA ALA A 29 6.96 2.82 -15.28
C ALA A 29 6.49 2.00 -16.50
N GLU A 30 6.38 0.68 -16.37
CA GLU A 30 5.84 -0.20 -17.43
C GLU A 30 4.34 0.04 -17.70
N VAL A 31 3.56 0.34 -16.66
CA VAL A 31 2.10 0.51 -16.77
C VAL A 31 1.69 1.95 -17.06
N PHE A 32 2.45 2.93 -16.56
CA PHE A 32 2.15 4.34 -16.70
C PHE A 32 3.04 4.97 -17.76
N ASN A 33 2.55 5.01 -19.00
CA ASN A 33 3.19 5.79 -20.06
C ASN A 33 3.13 7.28 -19.73
N ASP A 34 4.30 7.91 -19.65
CA ASP A 34 4.51 9.34 -19.35
C ASP A 34 3.69 9.85 -18.17
N LEU A 35 4.15 9.49 -16.97
CA LEU A 35 3.65 10.10 -15.75
C LEU A 35 3.90 11.61 -15.76
N PRO A 36 2.88 12.44 -15.52
CA PRO A 36 3.09 13.86 -15.29
C PRO A 36 3.87 14.09 -14.00
N VAL A 37 4.48 15.28 -13.88
CA VAL A 37 5.29 15.65 -12.72
C VAL A 37 4.44 15.55 -11.46
N ALA A 38 4.89 14.71 -10.52
CA ALA A 38 4.19 14.50 -9.26
C ALA A 38 4.21 15.79 -8.41
N LYS A 39 3.09 16.11 -7.74
CA LYS A 39 3.00 17.23 -6.79
C LYS A 39 3.92 17.04 -5.58
N LEU A 40 4.18 15.78 -5.23
CA LEU A 40 5.08 15.38 -4.15
C LEU A 40 5.71 14.04 -4.53
N GLN A 41 7.01 13.91 -4.26
CA GLN A 41 7.73 12.64 -4.28
C GLN A 41 8.22 12.32 -2.87
N THR A 42 7.95 11.12 -2.37
CA THR A 42 8.39 10.70 -1.03
C THR A 42 8.61 9.20 -0.94
N GLY A 43 9.54 8.76 -0.09
CA GLY A 43 9.68 7.34 0.26
C GLY A 43 8.74 6.88 1.38
N LEU A 44 7.96 7.80 1.97
CA LEU A 44 7.19 7.53 3.18
C LEU A 44 5.68 7.62 2.92
N GLY A 45 5.00 6.47 2.90
CA GLY A 45 3.56 6.40 2.64
C GLY A 45 2.71 7.23 3.62
N ARG A 46 3.14 7.40 4.88
CA ARG A 46 2.42 8.25 5.85
C ARG A 46 2.45 9.73 5.48
N ILE A 47 3.56 10.22 4.89
CA ILE A 47 3.63 11.61 4.43
C ILE A 47 2.68 11.79 3.24
N ALA A 48 2.71 10.87 2.28
CA ALA A 48 1.79 10.90 1.14
C ALA A 48 0.32 10.84 1.56
N GLN A 49 -0.03 9.99 2.53
CA GLN A 49 -1.38 9.92 3.08
C GLN A 49 -1.81 11.25 3.72
N LYS A 50 -0.98 11.84 4.60
CA LYS A 50 -1.30 13.14 5.21
C LYS A 50 -1.46 14.24 4.16
N PHE A 51 -0.57 14.26 3.17
CA PHE A 51 -0.66 15.22 2.07
C PHE A 51 -1.97 15.02 1.28
N LEU A 52 -2.33 13.78 0.95
CA LEU A 52 -3.58 13.44 0.27
C LEU A 52 -4.85 13.78 1.07
N LEU A 53 -4.79 13.74 2.40
CA LEU A 53 -5.93 14.13 3.24
C LEU A 53 -6.11 15.66 3.32
N ASN A 54 -5.01 16.41 3.23
CA ASN A 54 -5.03 17.86 3.31
C ASN A 54 -5.15 18.53 1.93
N ASN A 55 -4.99 17.79 0.84
CA ASN A 55 -4.96 18.30 -0.53
C ASN A 55 -5.71 17.37 -1.48
N ALA A 56 -6.23 17.91 -2.60
CA ALA A 56 -6.76 17.06 -3.66
C ALA A 56 -5.60 16.35 -4.42
N GLY A 57 -5.80 15.07 -4.73
CA GLY A 57 -4.83 14.28 -5.49
C GLY A 57 -5.12 12.78 -5.44
N SER A 58 -4.11 12.01 -5.80
CA SER A 58 -4.13 10.55 -5.75
C SER A 58 -2.76 9.98 -5.35
N ALA A 59 -2.73 8.79 -4.76
CA ALA A 59 -1.49 8.12 -4.36
C ALA A 59 -1.67 6.61 -4.31
N TYR A 60 -0.61 5.86 -4.62
CA TYR A 60 -0.53 4.44 -4.25
C TYR A 60 -0.11 4.32 -2.78
N LEU A 61 -1.02 3.83 -1.94
CA LEU A 61 -0.82 3.65 -0.50
C LEU A 61 -0.98 2.17 -0.10
N ALA A 62 -0.33 1.76 0.99
CA ALA A 62 -0.50 0.43 1.54
C ALA A 62 -1.94 0.27 2.07
N GLU A 63 -2.64 -0.74 1.57
CA GLU A 63 -4.05 -0.99 1.91
C GLU A 63 -4.33 -1.03 3.42
N PRO A 64 -3.51 -1.71 4.27
CA PRO A 64 -3.76 -1.72 5.71
C PRO A 64 -3.75 -0.33 6.34
N ALA A 65 -3.01 0.62 5.78
CA ALA A 65 -2.90 1.98 6.31
C ALA A 65 -4.08 2.89 5.92
N ILE A 66 -4.91 2.48 4.95
CA ILE A 66 -6.01 3.31 4.41
C ILE A 66 -7.39 2.67 4.58
N LYS A 67 -7.48 1.46 5.15
CA LYS A 67 -8.73 0.70 5.29
C LYS A 67 -9.85 1.50 5.95
N ASP A 68 -9.56 2.11 7.11
CA ASP A 68 -10.56 2.89 7.86
C ASP A 68 -10.99 4.14 7.09
N LEU A 69 -10.07 4.75 6.35
CA LEU A 69 -10.35 5.94 5.53
C LEU A 69 -11.23 5.62 4.31
N ILE A 70 -11.11 4.41 3.75
CA ILE A 70 -12.00 3.92 2.71
C ILE A 70 -13.39 3.66 3.29
N GLN A 71 -13.48 3.00 4.45
CA GLN A 71 -14.76 2.71 5.12
C GLN A 71 -15.51 3.99 5.49
N ALA A 72 -14.77 4.99 5.99
CA ALA A 72 -15.29 6.32 6.30
C ALA A 72 -15.62 7.17 5.05
N LYS A 73 -15.37 6.66 3.83
CA LYS A 73 -15.54 7.39 2.55
C LYS A 73 -14.73 8.70 2.49
N THR A 74 -13.63 8.78 3.23
CA THR A 74 -12.66 9.89 3.16
C THR A 74 -11.71 9.72 1.97
N LEU A 75 -11.35 8.47 1.68
CA LEU A 75 -10.59 8.08 0.49
C LEU A 75 -11.45 7.16 -0.38
N PHE A 76 -11.11 7.12 -1.67
CA PHE A 76 -11.77 6.25 -2.66
C PHE A 76 -10.71 5.56 -3.51
N TYR A 77 -11.01 4.33 -3.95
CA TYR A 77 -10.18 3.65 -4.93
C TYR A 77 -10.29 4.32 -6.30
N VAL A 78 -9.16 4.39 -7.00
CA VAL A 78 -9.10 4.86 -8.39
C VAL A 78 -9.50 3.71 -9.31
N LYS A 79 -10.50 3.95 -10.17
CA LYS A 79 -11.01 2.93 -11.08
C LYS A 79 -9.98 2.57 -12.15
N GLY A 80 -9.74 1.28 -12.31
CA GLY A 80 -8.77 0.75 -13.30
C GLY A 80 -7.31 0.91 -12.88
N ALA A 81 -7.02 1.35 -11.66
CA ALA A 81 -5.66 1.40 -11.15
C ALA A 81 -5.14 -0.03 -10.87
N PRO A 82 -3.97 -0.42 -11.40
CA PRO A 82 -3.34 -1.72 -11.10
C PRO A 82 -3.01 -1.85 -9.62
N VAL A 83 -3.20 -3.05 -9.05
CA VAL A 83 -2.82 -3.34 -7.66
C VAL A 83 -1.44 -3.99 -7.60
N PHE A 84 -0.50 -3.32 -6.93
CA PHE A 84 0.86 -3.84 -6.72
C PHE A 84 0.94 -4.62 -5.40
N LYS A 85 0.84 -5.96 -5.47
CA LYS A 85 1.00 -6.83 -4.29
C LYS A 85 2.46 -6.87 -3.82
N ARG A 86 2.64 -6.82 -2.49
CA ARG A 86 3.94 -6.97 -1.82
C ARG A 86 3.82 -7.95 -0.66
N ARG A 87 4.86 -8.77 -0.48
CA ARG A 87 5.04 -9.57 0.73
C ARG A 87 5.86 -8.76 1.73
N ALA A 88 5.41 -8.71 2.98
CA ALA A 88 6.18 -8.17 4.07
C ALA A 88 6.95 -9.31 4.74
N PHE A 89 8.22 -9.05 5.09
CA PHE A 89 9.12 -10.02 5.69
C PHE A 89 9.71 -9.43 6.97
N ALA A 90 9.82 -10.25 8.01
CA ALA A 90 10.59 -9.92 9.20
C ALA A 90 11.98 -10.54 9.06
N ILE A 91 13.03 -9.72 9.19
CA ILE A 91 14.43 -10.16 9.12
C ILE A 91 15.07 -9.90 10.47
N TYR A 92 15.66 -10.94 11.05
CA TYR A 92 16.38 -10.85 12.32
C TYR A 92 17.56 -11.83 12.33
N HIS A 93 18.58 -11.49 13.12
CA HIS A 93 19.77 -12.33 13.23
C HIS A 93 19.45 -13.67 13.90
N LYS A 94 20.03 -14.78 13.40
CA LYS A 94 19.79 -16.12 13.95
C LYS A 94 20.18 -16.24 15.44
N ARG A 95 21.19 -15.48 15.88
CA ARG A 95 21.65 -15.44 17.29
C ARG A 95 20.95 -14.38 18.15
N ASN A 96 19.82 -13.82 17.70
CA ASN A 96 19.09 -12.84 18.48
C ASN A 96 18.51 -13.52 19.73
N ASN A 97 18.87 -13.06 20.92
CA ASN A 97 18.38 -13.64 22.19
C ASN A 97 16.89 -13.36 22.46
N LYS A 98 16.20 -12.60 21.58
CA LYS A 98 14.78 -12.26 21.67
C LYS A 98 13.93 -12.93 20.58
N VAL A 99 14.35 -14.06 20.01
CA VAL A 99 13.59 -14.74 18.91
C VAL A 99 12.13 -14.97 19.29
N GLU A 100 11.83 -15.47 20.50
CA GLU A 100 10.47 -15.74 20.93
C GLU A 100 9.59 -14.48 20.97
N LEU A 101 10.15 -13.36 21.42
CA LEU A 101 9.45 -12.08 21.40
C LEU A 101 9.18 -11.60 19.97
N LEU A 102 10.15 -11.78 19.08
CA LEU A 102 9.99 -11.44 17.66
C LEU A 102 8.92 -12.32 17.00
N GLN A 103 8.87 -13.61 17.29
CA GLN A 103 7.83 -14.51 16.79
C GLN A 103 6.43 -14.11 17.28
N ARG A 104 6.29 -13.73 18.56
CA ARG A 104 5.03 -13.18 19.09
C ARG A 104 4.64 -11.90 18.36
N LEU A 105 5.57 -10.96 18.18
CA LEU A 105 5.34 -9.70 17.48
C LEU A 105 4.90 -9.92 16.03
N ILE A 106 5.57 -10.82 15.30
CA ILE A 106 5.22 -11.19 13.93
C ILE A 106 3.80 -11.74 13.86
N GLY A 107 3.39 -12.54 14.86
CA GLY A 107 2.02 -13.04 14.99
C GLY A 107 0.98 -11.92 15.11
N TYR A 108 1.26 -10.86 15.89
CA TYR A 108 0.36 -9.70 16.00
C TYR A 108 0.26 -8.87 14.72
N LEU A 109 1.32 -8.84 13.92
CA LEU A 109 1.36 -8.07 12.66
C LEU A 109 0.64 -8.78 11.51
N ASP A 110 0.09 -9.98 11.77
CA ASP A 110 -0.64 -10.81 10.80
C ASP A 110 0.16 -11.00 9.49
N LEU A 111 1.48 -11.09 9.63
CA LEU A 111 2.43 -11.32 8.54
C LEU A 111 2.42 -12.79 8.06
N ASP A 112 1.41 -13.56 8.47
CA ASP A 112 1.27 -14.98 8.20
C ASP A 112 0.06 -15.27 7.27
N PRO A 113 0.23 -15.17 5.94
CA PRO A 113 -0.81 -15.56 5.01
C PRO A 113 -1.13 -17.07 5.04
N MET A 114 -0.29 -17.93 5.65
CA MET A 114 -0.50 -19.38 5.72
C MET A 114 -1.45 -19.81 6.84
N ARG A 115 -1.70 -18.95 7.85
CA ARG A 115 -2.74 -19.20 8.86
C ARG A 115 -4.16 -18.95 8.33
N ARG A 116 -4.33 -17.99 7.41
CA ARG A 116 -5.67 -17.64 6.89
C ARG A 116 -6.28 -18.70 5.97
N THR A 117 -5.47 -19.51 5.29
CA THR A 117 -5.96 -20.60 4.42
C THR A 117 -6.26 -21.88 5.17
N ALA A 118 -5.71 -22.07 6.38
CA ALA A 118 -5.94 -23.26 7.19
C ALA A 118 -7.31 -23.25 7.89
N GLU A 119 -7.91 -22.08 8.14
CA GLU A 119 -9.20 -21.96 8.83
C GLU A 119 -10.42 -22.07 7.90
N HIS A 120 -10.25 -22.00 6.58
CA HIS A 120 -11.35 -22.15 5.59
C HIS A 120 -11.48 -23.58 5.01
N SER A 121 -10.77 -24.56 5.58
CA SER A 121 -10.85 -25.96 5.16
C SER A 121 -11.24 -26.86 6.32
N GLN A 122 -12.43 -26.64 6.89
CA GLN A 122 -13.16 -27.70 7.58
C GLN A 122 -14.35 -28.11 6.70
N PRO A 123 -14.35 -29.32 6.11
CA PRO A 123 -15.55 -29.84 5.48
C PRO A 123 -16.49 -30.38 6.56
N GLY A 124 -17.78 -30.00 6.45
CA GLY A 124 -18.88 -30.79 7.00
C GLY A 124 -19.20 -31.98 6.09
#